data_AF-A0A662S8Z5-F1
#
_entry.id   AF-A0A662S8Z5-F1
#
_cell.length_a   1.000
_cell.length_b   1.000
_cell.length_c   1.000
_cell.angle_alpha   90.00
_cell.angle_beta   90.00
_cell.angle_gamma   90.00
#
_symmetry.space_group_name_H-M   'P 1'
#
loop_
_entity.id
_entity.type
_entity.pdbx_description
1 polymer ?
#
loop_
_entity_poly.entity_id
_entity_poly.type
_entity_poly.pdbx_seq_one_letter_code
_entity_poly.pdbx_strand_id
1 'polypeptide(L)'
;IFVDGHGAMHPRNFGEASHLGLILGRPSIGVAKSRLVGRVIGDEVRVKGQIKGKIVSGGYVSPGHLTDLESSIMVAKKFWPSGKQPLPLLMAHKLSKEAILGH
;
A
#
# COMPACT_ATOMS: atom_id res chain seq x y z
N ILE A 1 9.47 -3.40 -0.77
CA ILE A 1 8.49 -4.43 -0.36
C ILE A 1 7.09 -3.88 -0.51
N PHE A 2 6.13 -4.71 -0.93
CA PHE A 2 4.71 -4.36 -0.88
C PHE A 2 4.09 -4.92 0.40
N VAL A 3 3.18 -4.17 1.00
CA VAL A 3 2.46 -4.56 2.22
C VAL A 3 0.96 -4.40 1.98
N ASP A 4 0.17 -5.43 2.31
CA ASP A 4 -1.31 -5.32 2.33
C ASP A 4 -1.73 -4.52 3.57
N GLY A 5 -1.67 -3.20 3.44
CA GLY A 5 -1.84 -2.25 4.54
C GLY A 5 -1.50 -0.82 4.10
N HIS A 6 -1.56 0.12 5.03
CA HIS A 6 -1.27 1.53 4.74
C HIS A 6 0.16 1.92 5.14
N GLY A 7 0.72 2.94 4.48
CA GLY A 7 1.94 3.62 4.90
C GLY A 7 1.61 4.97 5.52
N ALA A 8 1.97 6.06 4.83
CA ALA A 8 1.69 7.43 5.24
C ALA A 8 0.19 7.77 5.31
N MET A 9 -0.67 6.96 4.70
CA MET A 9 -2.13 7.14 4.67
C MET A 9 -2.79 6.59 5.95
N HIS A 10 -2.36 7.11 7.10
CA HIS A 10 -2.73 6.68 8.45
C HIS A 10 -2.97 7.91 9.35
N PRO A 11 -3.85 7.88 10.38
CA PRO A 11 -4.09 9.04 11.26
C PRO A 11 -2.82 9.68 11.84
N ARG A 12 -1.79 8.86 12.06
CA ARG A 12 -0.48 9.22 12.61
C ARG A 12 0.63 9.31 11.55
N ASN A 13 0.30 9.28 10.26
CA ASN A 13 1.25 9.20 9.13
C ASN A 13 2.23 8.00 9.21
N PHE A 14 1.84 6.94 9.92
CA PHE A 14 2.70 5.79 10.20
C PHE A 14 1.83 4.52 10.30
N GLY A 15 1.63 3.85 9.16
CA GLY A 15 0.87 2.59 9.05
C GLY A 15 1.78 1.36 9.02
N GLU A 16 1.19 0.20 8.73
CA GLU A 16 1.88 -1.11 8.72
C GLU A 16 3.06 -1.13 7.75
N ALA A 17 2.91 -0.53 6.57
CA ALA A 17 3.97 -0.46 5.59
C ALA A 17 5.16 0.37 6.08
N SER A 18 4.91 1.49 6.76
CA SER A 18 5.95 2.33 7.36
C SER A 18 6.67 1.60 8.49
N HIS A 19 5.91 0.94 9.37
CA HIS A 19 6.46 0.19 10.49
C HIS A 19 7.33 -0.99 10.02
N LEU A 20 6.83 -1.81 9.10
CA LEU A 20 7.56 -2.97 8.58
C LEU A 20 8.81 -2.54 7.78
N GLY A 21 8.68 -1.48 6.98
CA GLY A 21 9.82 -0.94 6.23
C GLY A 21 10.94 -0.44 7.15
N LEU A 22 10.58 0.24 8.25
CA LEU A 22 11.53 0.71 9.26
C LEU A 22 12.27 -0.46 9.93
N ILE A 23 11.53 -1.46 10.42
CA ILE A 23 12.13 -2.64 11.08
C ILE A 23 13.07 -3.39 10.13
N LEU A 24 12.68 -3.53 8.86
CA LEU A 24 13.47 -4.25 7.87
C LEU A 24 14.59 -3.43 7.23
N GLY A 25 14.65 -2.11 7.49
CA GLY A 25 15.59 -1.20 6.84
C GLY A 25 15.48 -1.18 5.31
N ARG A 26 14.25 -1.33 4.77
CA ARG A 26 14.01 -1.49 3.32
C ARG A 26 12.90 -0.56 2.81
N PRO A 27 12.97 -0.10 1.55
CA PRO A 27 11.87 0.62 0.93
C PRO A 27 10.56 -0.17 0.98
N SER A 28 9.48 0.46 1.43
CA SER A 28 8.18 -0.19 1.58
C SER A 28 7.03 0.65 1.03
N ILE A 29 6.06 -0.02 0.41
CA ILE A 29 4.87 0.58 -0.21
C ILE A 29 3.64 -0.12 0.38
N GLY A 30 2.71 0.65 0.91
CA GLY A 30 1.42 0.14 1.38
C GLY A 30 0.40 0.16 0.25
N VAL A 31 -0.27 -0.97 0.02
CA VAL A 31 -1.40 -1.09 -0.92
C VAL A 31 -2.58 -1.75 -0.23
N ALA A 32 -3.59 -0.96 0.10
CA ALA A 32 -4.79 -1.41 0.81
C ALA A 32 -6.02 -1.54 -0.11
N LYS A 33 -6.97 -2.39 0.27
CA LYS A 33 -8.22 -2.64 -0.49
C LYS A 33 -9.33 -1.63 -0.20
N SER A 34 -9.20 -0.88 0.89
CA SER A 34 -10.16 0.10 1.39
C SER A 34 -9.44 1.34 1.95
N ARG A 35 -10.20 2.42 2.16
CA ARG A 35 -9.70 3.66 2.73
C ARG A 35 -9.78 3.61 4.25
N LEU A 36 -8.66 3.81 4.95
CA LEU A 36 -8.64 4.02 6.39
C LEU A 36 -8.94 5.48 6.78
N VAL A 37 -8.27 6.45 6.15
CA VAL A 37 -8.42 7.89 6.45
C VAL A 37 -8.29 8.76 5.21
N GLY A 38 -8.54 10.06 5.38
CA GLY A 38 -8.35 11.09 4.37
C GLY A 38 -9.56 11.32 3.49
N ARG A 39 -9.59 12.47 2.81
CA ARG A 39 -10.60 12.81 1.81
C ARG A 39 -10.10 12.41 0.43
N VAL A 40 -10.95 11.80 -0.37
CA VAL A 40 -10.67 11.47 -1.77
C VAL A 40 -11.08 12.64 -2.65
N ILE A 41 -10.19 13.08 -3.53
CA ILE A 41 -10.45 14.09 -4.55
C ILE A 41 -9.90 13.55 -5.87
N GLY A 42 -10.78 13.17 -6.79
CA GLY A 42 -10.38 12.39 -7.96
C GLY A 42 -9.77 11.06 -7.53
N ASP A 43 -8.50 10.83 -7.87
CA ASP A 43 -7.73 9.69 -7.42
C ASP A 43 -6.77 10.00 -6.27
N GLU A 44 -6.66 11.24 -5.81
CA GLU A 44 -5.80 11.62 -4.69
C GLU A 44 -6.46 11.35 -3.35
N VAL A 45 -5.67 10.92 -2.36
CA VAL A 45 -6.11 10.81 -0.96
C VAL A 45 -5.36 11.81 -0.10
N ARG A 46 -6.11 12.76 0.47
CA ARG A 46 -5.56 13.83 1.29
C ARG A 46 -5.81 13.59 2.78
N VAL A 47 -4.75 13.55 3.56
CA VAL A 47 -4.78 13.43 5.03
C VAL A 47 -4.27 14.73 5.62
N LYS A 48 -5.06 15.39 6.47
CA LYS A 48 -4.74 16.71 7.06
C LYS A 48 -4.31 17.75 6.00
N GLY A 49 -5.02 17.78 4.87
CA GLY A 49 -4.76 18.71 3.76
C GLY A 49 -3.64 18.31 2.80
N GLN A 50 -2.80 17.33 3.15
CA GLN A 50 -1.66 16.90 2.33
C GLN A 50 -1.98 15.64 1.54
N ILE A 51 -1.49 15.53 0.30
CA ILE A 51 -1.60 14.30 -0.49
C ILE A 51 -0.69 13.24 0.15
N LYS A 52 -1.28 12.12 0.59
CA LYS A 52 -0.55 11.01 1.25
C LYS A 52 -0.76 9.67 0.56
N GLY A 53 -1.64 9.59 -0.42
CA GLY A 53 -1.89 8.38 -1.18
C GLY A 53 -2.61 8.68 -2.47
N LYS A 54 -2.72 7.66 -3.32
CA LYS A 54 -3.46 7.71 -4.58
C LYS A 54 -4.22 6.40 -4.79
N ILE A 55 -5.38 6.49 -5.41
CA ILE A 55 -6.17 5.35 -5.83
C ILE A 55 -5.61 4.86 -7.17
N VAL A 56 -5.24 3.59 -7.24
CA VAL A 56 -4.75 2.92 -8.44
C VAL A 56 -5.58 1.67 -8.64
N SER A 57 -6.32 1.58 -9.74
CA SER A 57 -7.18 0.42 -10.07
C SER A 57 -8.12 0.00 -8.92
N GLY A 58 -8.61 0.98 -8.14
CA GLY A 58 -9.49 0.76 -6.98
C GLY A 58 -8.79 0.32 -5.68
N GLY A 59 -7.46 0.15 -5.70
CA GLY A 59 -6.61 -0.01 -4.51
C GLY A 59 -6.03 1.33 -4.04
N TYR A 60 -5.64 1.40 -2.77
CA TYR A 60 -5.11 2.61 -2.14
C TYR A 60 -3.60 2.48 -1.94
N VAL A 61 -2.82 3.21 -2.74
CA VAL A 61 -1.35 3.20 -2.69
C VAL A 61 -0.85 4.34 -1.82
N SER A 62 0.08 4.04 -0.91
CA SER A 62 0.73 5.06 -0.06
C SER A 62 2.19 4.68 0.26
N PRO A 63 3.10 5.67 0.36
CA PRO A 63 4.50 5.42 0.69
C PRO A 63 4.63 4.91 2.12
N GLY A 64 5.48 3.91 2.35
CA GLY A 64 5.77 3.36 3.67
C GLY A 64 7.05 3.96 4.26
N HIS A 65 8.21 3.41 3.87
CA HIS A 65 9.56 3.77 4.33
C HIS A 65 10.50 3.89 3.14
N LEU A 66 11.50 4.79 3.20
CA LEU A 66 12.52 5.04 2.17
C LEU A 66 11.96 5.11 0.73
N THR A 67 10.80 5.73 0.57
CA THR A 67 10.15 5.97 -0.73
C THR A 67 9.24 7.19 -0.63
N ASP A 68 8.99 7.84 -1.76
CA ASP A 68 7.96 8.88 -1.91
C ASP A 68 6.69 8.31 -2.59
N LEU A 69 5.67 9.15 -2.72
CA LEU A 69 4.38 8.77 -3.33
C LEU A 69 4.50 8.46 -4.83
N GLU A 70 5.26 9.25 -5.58
CA GLU A 70 5.40 9.10 -7.03
C GLU A 70 6.10 7.79 -7.38
N SER A 71 7.26 7.55 -6.75
CA SER A 71 8.02 6.30 -6.80
C SER A 71 7.17 5.10 -6.39
N SER A 72 6.36 5.25 -5.32
CA SER A 72 5.45 4.19 -4.87
C SER A 72 4.43 3.81 -5.95
N ILE A 73 3.82 4.81 -6.60
CA ILE A 73 2.82 4.59 -7.66
C ILE A 73 3.48 3.98 -8.90
N MET A 74 4.63 4.49 -9.31
CA MET A 74 5.38 3.98 -10.47
C MET A 74 5.70 2.50 -10.29
N VAL A 75 6.28 2.13 -9.14
CA VAL A 75 6.64 0.75 -8.82
C VAL A 75 5.38 -0.11 -8.69
N ALA A 76 4.33 0.36 -8.02
CA ALA A 76 3.07 -0.38 -7.90
C ALA A 76 2.45 -0.71 -9.27
N LYS A 77 2.37 0.27 -10.17
CA LYS A 77 1.80 0.10 -11.51
C LYS A 77 2.56 -0.93 -12.36
N LYS A 78 3.89 -0.98 -12.24
CA LYS A 78 4.71 -1.97 -12.97
C LYS A 78 4.32 -3.43 -12.66
N PHE A 79 3.79 -3.67 -11.47
CA PHE A 79 3.40 -5.00 -11.01
C PHE A 79 1.88 -5.16 -10.90
N TRP A 80 1.06 -4.31 -11.52
CA TRP A 80 -0.39 -4.32 -11.33
C TRP A 80 -1.13 -5.07 -12.45
N PRO A 81 -1.52 -6.34 -12.26
CA PRO A 81 -2.14 -7.12 -13.33
C PRO A 81 -3.61 -6.75 -13.52
N SER A 82 -4.39 -6.78 -12.45
CA SER A 82 -5.83 -6.51 -12.41
C SER A 82 -6.30 -6.37 -10.95
N GLY A 83 -7.53 -5.92 -10.74
CA GLY A 83 -8.11 -5.78 -9.39
C GLY A 83 -7.44 -4.68 -8.56
N LYS A 84 -7.55 -4.79 -7.22
CA LYS A 84 -7.17 -3.73 -6.26
C LYS A 84 -5.75 -3.84 -5.71
N GLN A 85 -4.92 -4.77 -6.17
CA GLN A 85 -3.58 -4.99 -5.62
C GLN A 85 -2.57 -5.43 -6.69
N PRO A 86 -1.27 -5.14 -6.50
CA PRO A 86 -0.21 -5.64 -7.36
C PRO A 86 0.03 -7.14 -7.18
N LEU A 87 0.59 -7.76 -8.22
CA LEU A 87 0.86 -9.19 -8.31
C LEU A 87 1.58 -9.78 -7.08
N PRO A 88 2.61 -9.15 -6.48
CA PRO A 88 3.26 -9.69 -5.29
C PRO A 88 2.31 -9.86 -4.09
N LEU A 89 1.33 -8.96 -3.90
CA LEU A 89 0.36 -9.08 -2.82
C LEU A 89 -0.70 -10.14 -3.13
N LEU A 90 -1.10 -10.28 -4.39
CA LEU A 90 -2.00 -11.35 -4.82
C LEU A 90 -1.36 -12.73 -4.60
N MET A 91 -0.07 -12.87 -4.92
CA MET A 91 0.72 -14.09 -4.67
C MET A 91 0.84 -14.37 -3.17
N ALA A 92 1.19 -13.36 -2.36
CA ALA A 92 1.28 -13.51 -0.91
C ALA A 92 -0.05 -13.95 -0.28
N HIS A 93 -1.17 -13.39 -0.73
CA HIS A 93 -2.51 -13.78 -0.27
C HIS A 93 -2.84 -15.24 -0.64
N LYS A 94 -2.50 -15.69 -1.86
CA LYS A 94 -2.68 -17.07 -2.29
C LYS A 94 -1.85 -18.03 -1.43
N LEU A 95 -0.56 -17.76 -1.27
CA LEU A 95 0.36 -18.59 -0.48
C LEU A 95 -0.07 -18.67 0.99
N SER A 96 -0.54 -17.56 1.57
CA SER A 96 -1.06 -17.54 2.94
C SER A 96 -2.28 -18.46 3.11
N LYS A 97 -3.21 -18.45 2.14
CA LYS A 97 -4.37 -19.36 2.17
C LYS A 97 -3.98 -20.82 2.03
N GLU A 98 -3.05 -21.13 1.14
CA GLU A 98 -2.55 -22.51 0.94
C GLU A 98 -1.85 -23.03 2.21
N ALA A 99 -1.07 -22.20 2.89
CA ALA A 99 -0.42 -22.57 4.14
C ALA A 99 -1.42 -22.86 5.27
N ILE A 100 -2.54 -22.11 5.34
CA ILE A 100 -3.60 -22.35 6.34
C ILE A 100 -4.35 -23.66 6.05
N LEU A 101 -4.58 -23.98 4.77
CA LEU A 101 -5.32 -25.18 4.34
C LEU A 101 -4.49 -26.46 4.35
N GLY A 102 -3.16 -26.34 4.41
CA GLY A 102 -2.22 -27.47 4.53
C GLY A 102 -2.01 -27.99 5.95
N HIS A 103 -2.73 -27.43 6.93
CA HIS A 103 -2.82 -27.87 8.32
C HIS A 103 -4.22 -28.38 8.64
#